data_AF-A0A7S2CAC2-F1
#
_entry.id   AF-A0A7S2CAC2-F1
#
_cell.length_a   1.000
_cell.length_b   1.000
_cell.length_c   1.000
_cell.angle_alpha   90.00
_cell.angle_beta   90.00
_cell.angle_gamma   90.00
#
_symmetry.space_group_name_H-M   'P 1'
#
loop_
_entity.id
_entity.type
_entity.pdbx_description
1 polymer ?
#
loop_
_entity_poly.entity_id
_entity_poly.type
_entity_poly.pdbx_seq_one_letter_code
_entity_poly.pdbx_strand_id
1 'polypeptide(L)'
;MTLPDVYCIFNRARGMELISPDDLVEVATILRPLGLAMSIREFDSGVTVIQADSHDDRIMGQHIRALASQLGSVTSVDVSAQLRIPLTLAREHALIAEEGALLCRDECLDAIRFYPNMFSEWA
;
A
#
# COMPACT_ATOMS: atom_id res chain seq x y z
N MET A 1 -0.02 4.46 -5.67
CA MET A 1 1.18 5.27 -5.33
C MET A 1 0.81 6.26 -4.25
N THR A 2 1.73 6.65 -3.38
CA THR A 2 1.42 7.68 -2.38
C THR A 2 1.22 9.04 -3.06
N LEU A 3 0.33 9.87 -2.52
CA LEU A 3 0.06 11.19 -3.06
C LEU A 3 1.33 12.07 -3.13
N PRO A 4 2.23 12.07 -2.12
CA PRO A 4 3.52 12.75 -2.22
C PRO A 4 4.41 12.25 -3.35
N ASP A 5 4.44 10.93 -3.62
CA ASP A 5 5.21 10.39 -4.75
C ASP A 5 4.66 10.91 -6.08
N VAL A 6 3.32 10.94 -6.22
CA VAL A 6 2.66 11.47 -7.42
C VAL A 6 3.00 12.95 -7.60
N TYR A 7 2.94 13.74 -6.53
CA TYR A 7 3.35 15.15 -6.55
C TYR A 7 4.77 15.34 -7.06
N CYS A 8 5.71 14.57 -6.51
CA CYS A 8 7.12 14.66 -6.89
C CYS A 8 7.33 14.28 -8.36
N ILE A 9 6.70 13.20 -8.84
CA ILE A 9 6.83 12.74 -10.22
C ILE A 9 6.23 13.75 -11.19
N PHE A 10 5.02 14.24 -10.90
CA PHE A 10 4.31 15.18 -11.74
C PHE A 10 5.10 16.49 -11.89
N ASN A 11 5.52 17.08 -10.77
CA ASN A 11 6.27 18.33 -10.78
C ASN A 11 7.66 18.18 -11.40
N ARG A 12 8.34 17.05 -11.16
CA ARG A 12 9.63 16.77 -11.80
C ARG A 12 9.52 16.65 -13.32
N ALA A 13 8.39 16.19 -13.85
CA ALA A 13 8.15 16.10 -15.28
C ALA A 13 7.85 17.46 -15.94
N ARG A 14 7.35 18.46 -15.19
CA ARG A 14 6.91 19.77 -15.72
C ARG A 14 7.98 20.88 -15.71
N GLY A 15 9.10 20.67 -15.02
CA GLY A 15 10.18 21.66 -14.96
C GLY A 15 9.78 22.93 -14.19
N MET A 16 9.41 24.00 -14.91
CA MET A 16 9.09 25.31 -14.31
C MET A 16 7.60 25.51 -14.03
N GLU A 17 6.72 24.74 -14.68
CA GLU A 17 5.27 24.85 -14.53
C GLU A 17 4.76 23.95 -13.39
N LEU A 18 5.16 24.24 -12.17
CA LEU A 18 4.82 23.44 -10.99
C LEU A 18 3.35 23.66 -10.58
N ILE A 19 2.76 22.63 -9.97
CA ILE A 19 1.48 22.74 -9.26
C ILE A 19 1.70 22.75 -7.75
N SER A 20 0.77 23.33 -7.00
CA SER A 20 0.78 23.25 -5.54
C SER A 20 0.30 21.87 -5.06
N PRO A 21 0.63 21.47 -3.81
CA PRO A 21 0.09 20.25 -3.22
C PRO A 21 -1.44 20.25 -3.15
N ASP A 22 -2.04 21.41 -2.85
CA ASP A 22 -3.49 21.58 -2.72
C ASP A 22 -4.19 21.33 -4.07
N ASP A 23 -3.63 21.86 -5.17
CA ASP A 23 -4.14 21.60 -6.52
C ASP A 23 -4.15 20.10 -6.84
N LEU A 24 -3.10 19.37 -6.45
CA LEU A 24 -3.03 17.93 -6.71
C LEU A 24 -4.09 17.16 -5.91
N VAL A 25 -4.33 17.55 -4.65
CA VAL A 25 -5.39 16.95 -3.83
C VAL A 25 -6.75 17.16 -4.49
N GLU A 26 -7.07 18.40 -4.88
CA GLU A 26 -8.33 18.72 -5.56
C GLU A 26 -8.50 17.91 -6.85
N VAL A 27 -7.47 17.85 -7.70
CA VAL A 27 -7.47 17.04 -8.93
C VAL A 27 -7.68 15.55 -8.62
N ALA A 28 -7.05 15.02 -7.58
CA ALA A 28 -7.17 13.62 -7.19
C ALA A 28 -8.61 13.25 -6.78
N THR A 29 -9.39 14.19 -6.21
CA THR A 29 -10.79 13.95 -5.85
C THR A 29 -11.72 13.82 -7.06
N ILE A 30 -11.38 14.46 -8.19
CA ILE A 30 -12.22 14.46 -9.41
C ILE A 30 -11.86 13.36 -10.41
N LEU A 31 -10.77 12.59 -10.18
CA LEU A 31 -10.35 11.50 -11.08
C LEU A 31 -11.46 10.46 -11.32
N ARG A 32 -12.13 10.03 -10.25
CA ARG A 32 -13.23 9.05 -10.32
C ARG A 32 -14.49 9.65 -10.98
N PRO A 33 -14.98 10.84 -10.60
CA PRO A 33 -16.06 11.53 -11.31
C PRO A 33 -15.84 11.70 -12.82
N LEU A 34 -14.58 11.91 -13.24
CA LEU A 34 -14.21 12.03 -14.66
C LEU A 34 -14.07 10.68 -15.38
N GLY A 35 -14.22 9.56 -14.69
CA GLY A 35 -14.13 8.22 -15.28
C GLY A 35 -12.71 7.80 -15.69
N LEU A 36 -11.67 8.34 -15.03
CA LEU A 36 -10.26 8.08 -15.37
C LEU A 36 -9.68 6.78 -14.78
N ALA A 37 -10.55 5.86 -14.34
CA ALA A 37 -10.21 4.55 -13.77
C ALA A 37 -9.19 4.57 -12.60
N MET A 38 -9.09 5.72 -11.93
CA MET A 38 -8.23 5.94 -10.77
C MET A 38 -8.97 6.75 -9.72
N SER A 39 -8.65 6.48 -8.47
CA SER A 39 -9.24 7.17 -7.34
C SER A 39 -8.23 7.43 -6.23
N ILE A 40 -8.49 8.51 -5.50
CA ILE A 40 -7.85 8.79 -4.23
C ILE A 40 -8.44 7.88 -3.15
N ARG A 41 -7.57 7.35 -2.29
CA ARG A 41 -7.91 6.59 -1.10
C ARG A 41 -7.02 7.03 0.05
N GLU A 42 -7.59 7.04 1.25
CA GLU A 42 -6.86 7.26 2.50
C GLU A 42 -6.90 5.96 3.32
N PHE A 43 -5.76 5.56 3.87
CA PHE A 43 -5.65 4.47 4.84
C PHE A 43 -5.87 5.01 6.26
N ASP A 44 -6.17 4.13 7.22
CA ASP A 44 -6.41 4.53 8.63
C ASP A 44 -5.22 5.24 9.29
N SER A 45 -4.02 5.03 8.76
CA SER A 45 -2.80 5.74 9.18
C SER A 45 -2.75 7.20 8.71
N GLY A 46 -3.68 7.64 7.86
CA GLY A 46 -3.68 8.93 7.16
C GLY A 46 -2.83 8.93 5.88
N VAL A 47 -2.23 7.80 5.49
CA VAL A 47 -1.51 7.70 4.22
C VAL A 47 -2.49 7.79 3.06
N THR A 48 -2.34 8.82 2.23
CA THR A 48 -3.16 9.01 1.04
C THR A 48 -2.46 8.43 -0.19
N VAL A 49 -3.21 7.68 -1.01
CA VAL A 49 -2.75 7.09 -2.26
C VAL A 49 -3.68 7.42 -3.41
N ILE A 50 -3.09 7.47 -4.62
CA ILE A 50 -3.84 7.34 -5.87
C ILE A 50 -3.62 5.92 -6.37
N GLN A 51 -4.70 5.20 -6.62
CA GLN A 51 -4.68 3.83 -7.11
C GLN A 51 -5.70 3.64 -8.23
N ALA A 52 -5.47 2.60 -9.05
CA ALA A 52 -6.45 2.18 -10.04
C ALA A 52 -7.71 1.67 -9.34
N ASP A 53 -8.89 1.92 -9.94
CA ASP A 53 -10.16 1.40 -9.40
C ASP A 53 -10.23 -0.14 -9.46
N SER A 54 -9.38 -0.77 -10.27
CA SER A 54 -9.22 -2.22 -10.35
C SER A 54 -8.33 -2.82 -9.26
N HIS A 55 -7.75 -2.00 -8.37
CA HIS A 55 -6.89 -2.48 -7.29
C HIS A 55 -7.72 -3.25 -6.24
N ASP A 56 -7.27 -4.47 -5.91
CA ASP A 56 -7.91 -5.33 -4.91
C ASP A 56 -6.90 -5.66 -3.80
N ASP A 57 -7.21 -5.19 -2.59
CA ASP A 57 -6.40 -5.42 -1.39
C ASP A 57 -6.26 -6.89 -1.06
N ARG A 58 -7.27 -7.72 -1.36
CA ARG A 58 -7.24 -9.16 -1.09
C ARG A 58 -6.23 -9.86 -2.00
N ILE A 59 -6.16 -9.47 -3.28
CA ILE A 59 -5.16 -9.99 -4.22
C ILE A 59 -3.76 -9.58 -3.74
N MET A 60 -3.59 -8.32 -3.32
CA MET A 60 -2.34 -7.85 -2.76
C MET A 60 -1.94 -8.63 -1.50
N GLY A 61 -2.88 -8.84 -0.58
CA GLY A 61 -2.66 -9.61 0.64
C GLY A 61 -2.30 -11.08 0.36
N GLN A 62 -2.88 -11.70 -0.68
CA GLN A 62 -2.51 -13.04 -1.11
C GLN A 62 -1.07 -13.11 -1.63
N HIS A 63 -0.61 -12.09 -2.37
CA HIS A 63 0.79 -12.02 -2.80
C HIS A 63 1.74 -11.90 -1.60
N ILE A 64 1.40 -11.08 -0.60
CA ILE A 64 2.22 -10.94 0.61
C ILE A 64 2.21 -12.24 1.42
N ARG A 65 1.06 -12.92 1.55
CA ARG A 65 0.97 -14.25 2.18
C ARG A 65 1.85 -15.26 1.46
N ALA A 66 1.82 -15.30 0.14
CA ALA A 66 2.68 -16.20 -0.63
C ALA A 66 4.17 -15.94 -0.40
N LEU A 67 4.56 -14.66 -0.32
CA LEU A 67 5.92 -14.26 0.03
C LEU A 67 6.31 -14.70 1.45
N ALA A 68 5.41 -14.51 2.41
CA ALA A 68 5.59 -14.95 3.79
C ALA A 68 5.74 -16.48 3.89
N SER A 69 4.98 -17.24 3.10
CA SER A 69 5.11 -18.70 3.03
C SER A 69 6.45 -19.15 2.43
N GLN A 70 7.00 -18.40 1.47
CA GLN A 70 8.29 -18.71 0.85
C GLN A 70 9.48 -18.41 1.77
N LEU A 71 9.43 -17.29 2.49
CA LEU A 71 10.51 -16.83 3.36
C LEU A 71 10.36 -17.30 4.82
N GLY A 72 9.26 -17.95 5.15
CA GLY A 72 8.86 -18.30 6.52
C GLY A 72 8.24 -17.13 7.28
N SER A 73 8.74 -15.91 7.09
CA SER A 73 8.19 -14.66 7.61
C SER A 73 8.58 -13.48 6.72
N VAL A 74 7.84 -12.38 6.80
CA VAL A 74 8.20 -11.13 6.13
C VAL A 74 8.08 -9.94 7.06
N THR A 75 8.98 -8.97 6.91
CA THR A 75 8.84 -7.63 7.48
C THR A 75 8.29 -6.67 6.41
N SER A 76 7.82 -5.48 6.81
CA SER A 76 7.43 -4.44 5.83
C SER A 76 8.59 -4.04 4.91
N VAL A 77 9.84 -4.19 5.36
CA VAL A 77 11.04 -3.93 4.54
C VAL A 77 11.19 -4.99 3.44
N ASP A 78 10.99 -6.26 3.78
CA ASP A 78 11.03 -7.37 2.80
C ASP A 78 9.93 -7.20 1.74
N VAL A 79 8.72 -6.85 2.18
CA VAL A 79 7.59 -6.58 1.27
C VAL A 79 7.89 -5.39 0.35
N SER A 80 8.43 -4.30 0.90
CA SER A 80 8.84 -3.11 0.14
C SER A 80 9.89 -3.45 -0.92
N ALA A 81 10.92 -4.19 -0.54
CA ALA A 81 11.98 -4.61 -1.46
C ALA A 81 11.47 -5.53 -2.57
N GLN A 82 10.62 -6.51 -2.23
CA GLN A 82 10.10 -7.48 -3.18
C GLN A 82 9.10 -6.87 -4.16
N LEU A 83 8.16 -6.06 -3.66
CA LEU A 83 7.11 -5.44 -4.49
C LEU A 83 7.56 -4.14 -5.15
N ARG A 84 8.75 -3.62 -4.77
CA ARG A 84 9.29 -2.32 -5.23
C ARG A 84 8.32 -1.16 -5.01
N ILE A 85 7.71 -1.16 -3.83
CA ILE A 85 6.80 -0.10 -3.37
C ILE A 85 7.40 0.63 -2.15
N PRO A 86 6.98 1.88 -1.88
CA PRO A 86 7.41 2.59 -0.68
C PRO A 86 7.13 1.79 0.61
N LEU A 87 8.02 1.91 1.59
CA LEU A 87 7.92 1.19 2.87
C LEU A 87 6.60 1.48 3.60
N THR A 88 6.11 2.72 3.53
CA THR A 88 4.82 3.12 4.10
C THR A 88 3.69 2.29 3.51
N LEU A 89 3.63 2.19 2.18
CA LEU A 89 2.61 1.41 1.49
C LEU A 89 2.74 -0.11 1.72
N ALA A 90 3.97 -0.61 1.79
CA ALA A 90 4.23 -2.00 2.14
C ALA A 90 3.70 -2.36 3.54
N ARG A 91 3.83 -1.44 4.49
CA ARG A 91 3.26 -1.58 5.84
C ARG A 91 1.73 -1.59 5.79
N GLU A 92 1.10 -0.65 5.10
CA GLU A 92 -0.38 -0.61 4.96
C GLU A 92 -0.93 -1.91 4.37
N HIS A 93 -0.34 -2.40 3.28
CA HIS A 93 -0.79 -3.66 2.68
C HIS A 93 -0.60 -4.88 3.58
N ALA A 94 0.47 -4.92 4.39
CA ALA A 94 0.68 -6.00 5.35
C ALA A 94 -0.35 -5.96 6.49
N LEU A 95 -0.70 -4.76 6.99
CA LEU A 95 -1.73 -4.57 8.01
C LEU A 95 -3.13 -4.93 7.49
N ILE A 96 -3.46 -4.55 6.25
CA ILE A 96 -4.74 -4.92 5.62
C ILE A 96 -4.82 -6.44 5.41
N ALA A 97 -3.70 -7.09 5.08
CA ALA A 97 -3.65 -8.54 4.96
C ALA A 97 -3.81 -9.26 6.31
N GLU A 98 -3.31 -8.66 7.41
CA GLU A 98 -3.57 -9.12 8.78
C GLU A 98 -5.06 -8.98 9.14
N GLU A 99 -5.66 -7.82 8.87
CA GLU A 99 -7.10 -7.57 9.11
C GLU A 99 -7.99 -8.53 8.29
N GLY A 100 -7.59 -8.85 7.07
CA GLY A 100 -8.22 -9.87 6.22
C GLY A 100 -7.93 -11.32 6.64
N ALA A 101 -7.32 -11.54 7.81
CA ALA A 101 -6.94 -12.84 8.37
C ALA A 101 -6.04 -13.71 7.47
N LEU A 102 -5.31 -13.11 6.51
CA LEU A 102 -4.35 -13.80 5.64
C LEU A 102 -2.98 -13.94 6.31
N LEU A 103 -2.62 -12.96 7.14
CA LEU A 103 -1.38 -12.91 7.89
C LEU A 103 -1.67 -12.84 9.39
N CYS A 104 -0.71 -13.27 10.19
CA CYS A 104 -0.66 -13.00 11.63
C CYS A 104 0.63 -12.25 11.96
N ARG A 105 0.53 -11.29 12.88
CA ARG A 105 1.64 -10.43 13.26
C ARG A 105 2.31 -10.95 14.53
N ASP A 106 3.63 -10.92 14.53
CA ASP A 106 4.48 -11.11 15.69
C ASP A 106 5.26 -9.82 15.93
N GLU A 107 4.99 -9.17 17.07
CA GLU A 107 5.62 -7.91 17.46
C GLU A 107 6.63 -8.17 18.56
N CYS A 108 7.91 -8.16 18.17
CA CYS A 108 9.05 -8.30 19.06
C CYS A 108 9.79 -6.96 19.22
N LEU A 109 10.65 -6.86 20.24
CA LEU A 109 11.51 -5.69 20.45
C LEU A 109 12.38 -5.36 19.22
N ASP A 110 12.81 -6.40 18.49
CA ASP A 110 13.69 -6.24 17.33
C ASP A 110 12.93 -5.80 16.08
N ALA A 111 11.75 -6.37 15.82
CA ALA A 111 10.98 -6.11 14.61
C ALA A 111 9.52 -6.57 14.71
N ILE A 112 8.68 -5.99 13.86
CA ILE A 112 7.35 -6.51 13.53
C ILE A 112 7.49 -7.45 12.32
N ARG A 113 7.11 -8.71 12.51
CA ARG A 113 7.10 -9.74 11.47
C ARG A 113 5.67 -10.18 11.18
N PHE A 114 5.41 -10.55 9.94
CA PHE A 114 4.17 -11.13 9.49
C PHE A 114 4.42 -12.57 9.01
N TYR A 115 3.57 -13.48 9.48
CA TYR A 115 3.56 -14.89 9.14
C TYR A 115 2.26 -15.23 8.41
N PRO A 116 2.24 -16.28 7.56
CA PRO A 116 0.98 -16.81 7.05
C PRO A 116 0.06 -17.22 8.21
N ASN A 117 -1.20 -16.81 8.17
CA ASN A 117 -2.14 -17.20 9.21
C ASN A 117 -2.51 -18.68 9.10
N MET A 118 -1.91 -19.51 9.96
CA MET A 118 -2.23 -20.94 10.07
C MET A 118 -3.30 -21.21 11.14
N PHE A 119 -3.61 -20.24 12.01
CA PHE A 119 -4.57 -20.42 13.10
C PHE A 119 -6.00 -20.61 12.56
N SER A 120 -6.32 -19.99 11.42
CA SER A 120 -7.59 -20.18 10.74
C SER A 120 -7.80 -21.60 10.22
N GLU A 121 -6.74 -22.40 10.06
CA GLU A 121 -6.84 -23.80 9.64
C GLU A 121 -7.08 -24.76 10.81
N TRP A 122 -6.97 -24.26 12.05
CA TRP A 122 -7.18 -25.05 13.28
C TRP A 122 -8.55 -24.81 13.94
N ALA A 123 -9.33 -23.86 13.45
CA ALA A 123 -10.69 -23.55 13.91
C ALA A 123 -11.74 -24.41 13.20
#